data_AF-A0A840DV84-F1
#
_entry.id   AF-A0A840DV84-F1
#
_cell.length_a   1.000
_cell.length_b   1.000
_cell.length_c   1.000
_cell.angle_alpha   90.00
_cell.angle_beta   90.00
_cell.angle_gamma   90.00
#
_symmetry.space_group_name_H-M   'P 1'
#
loop_
_entity.id
_entity.type
_entity.pdbx_description
1 polymer ?
#
loop_
_entity_poly.entity_id
_entity_poly.type
_entity_poly.pdbx_seq_one_letter_code
_entity_poly.pdbx_strand_id
1 'polypeptide(L)' 'MWLKDEVIANVLHKDQDDIAHSITRFEHYVLQHPDEVLRRIGCAA' A
#
# COMPACT_ATOMS: atom_id res chain seq x y z
N MET A 1 -13.91 7.53 18.13
CA MET A 1 -13.20 8.38 17.15
C MET A 1 -11.82 7.76 16.94
N TRP A 2 -11.70 6.82 16.01
CA TRP A 2 -10.46 6.06 15.79
C TRP A 2 -9.63 6.70 14.70
N LEU A 3 -9.08 7.86 15.03
CA LEU A 3 -8.22 8.61 14.13
C LEU A 3 -7.16 9.26 14.98
N LYS A 4 -6.12 8.51 15.43
CA LYS A 4 -4.82 9.15 15.71
C LYS A 4 -3.61 8.33 16.16
N ASP A 5 -3.70 7.07 16.59
CA ASP A 5 -2.54 6.62 17.41
C ASP A 5 -1.35 6.02 16.68
N GLU A 6 -1.47 5.43 15.49
CA GLU A 6 -0.26 4.97 14.80
C GLU A 6 -0.61 4.58 13.37
N VAL A 7 -0.62 5.56 12.46
CA VAL A 7 -0.13 5.24 11.12
C VAL A 7 1.27 4.75 11.38
N ILE A 8 1.50 3.44 11.30
CA ILE A 8 2.80 2.81 11.46
C ILE A 8 3.76 3.62 10.58
N ALA A 9 4.46 4.55 11.20
CA ALA A 9 5.46 5.33 10.54
C ALA A 9 6.51 4.29 10.20
N ASN A 10 6.59 3.96 8.91
CA ASN A 10 7.62 3.10 8.41
C ASN A 10 8.94 3.82 8.75
N VAL A 11 9.58 3.45 9.87
CA VAL A 11 10.90 3.93 10.30
C VAL A 11 11.95 3.27 9.37
N LEU A 12 11.79 3.48 8.08
CA LEU A 12 12.91 3.64 7.18
C LEU A 12 12.93 5.14 6.90
N HIS A 13 14.09 5.77 7.04
CA HIS A 13 14.35 7.12 6.53
C HIS A 13 14.27 7.13 4.99
N LYS A 14 13.16 6.67 4.42
CA LYS A 14 12.85 6.79 3.00
C LYS A 14 12.31 8.19 2.79
N ASP A 15 12.85 8.83 1.77
CA ASP A 15 12.43 10.14 1.35
C ASP A 15 10.91 10.16 1.15
N GLN A 16 10.25 11.28 1.45
CA GLN A 16 8.80 11.38 1.27
C GLN A 16 8.40 11.11 -0.18
N ASP A 17 9.26 11.45 -1.14
CA ASP A 17 9.07 11.17 -2.56
C ASP A 17 9.15 9.66 -2.84
N ASP A 18 10.03 8.91 -2.16
CA ASP A 18 10.11 7.46 -2.30
C ASP A 18 8.83 6.76 -1.80
N ILE A 19 8.25 7.29 -0.72
CA ILE A 19 6.99 6.78 -0.17
C ILE A 19 5.84 7.09 -1.14
N ALA A 20 5.74 8.33 -1.60
CA ALA A 20 4.72 8.73 -2.57
C ALA A 20 4.82 7.91 -3.86
N HIS A 21 6.03 7.74 -4.40
CA HIS A 21 6.27 6.93 -5.60
C HIS A 21 5.90 5.46 -5.38
N SER A 22 6.24 4.90 -4.21
CA SER A 22 5.89 3.52 -3.87
C SER A 22 4.37 3.32 -3.80
N ILE A 23 3.62 4.29 -3.27
CA ILE A 23 2.16 4.27 -3.24
C ILE A 23 1.60 4.35 -4.65
N THR A 24 2.02 5.32 -5.48
CA THR A 24 1.54 5.45 -6.86
C THR A 24 1.81 4.19 -7.69
N ARG A 25 3.01 3.59 -7.54
CA ARG A 25 3.35 2.33 -8.21
C ARG A 25 2.47 1.18 -7.74
N PHE A 26 2.15 1.13 -6.45
CA PHE A 26 1.25 0.11 -5.91
C PHE A 26 -0.18 0.29 -6.44
N GLU A 27 -0.73 1.51 -6.44
CA GLU A 27 -2.06 1.81 -7.01
C GLU A 27 -2.15 1.38 -8.48
N HIS A 28 -1.14 1.72 -9.28
CA HIS A 28 -1.07 1.29 -10.67
C HIS A 28 -1.05 -0.24 -10.80
N TYR A 29 -0.26 -0.92 -9.98
CA TYR A 29 -0.18 -2.39 -9.98
C TYR A 29 -1.53 -3.05 -9.62
N VAL A 30 -2.24 -2.50 -8.64
CA VAL A 30 -3.59 -2.98 -8.25
C VAL A 30 -4.58 -2.84 -9.41
N LEU A 31 -4.54 -1.73 -10.13
CA LEU A 31 -5.41 -1.50 -11.30
C LEU A 31 -5.10 -2.46 -12.46
N GLN A 32 -3.84 -2.79 -12.67
CA GLN A 32 -3.42 -3.71 -13.75
C GLN A 32 -3.67 -5.19 -13.40
N HIS A 33 -3.63 -5.55 -12.12
CA HIS A 33 -3.67 -6.95 -11.68
C HIS A 33 -4.63 -7.19 -10.51
N PRO A 34 -5.92 -6.81 -10.63
CA PRO A 34 -6.87 -6.89 -9.52
C PRO A 34 -7.02 -8.32 -8.98
N ASP A 35 -7.10 -9.33 -9.85
CA ASP A 35 -7.28 -10.73 -9.44
C ASP A 35 -6.05 -11.28 -8.69
N GLU A 36 -4.84 -10.90 -9.12
CA GLU A 36 -3.61 -11.32 -8.44
C GLU A 36 -3.54 -10.73 -7.03
N VAL A 37 -3.92 -9.45 -6.89
CA VAL A 37 -3.99 -8.77 -5.60
C VAL A 37 -5.03 -9.45 -4.71
N LEU A 38 -6.25 -9.69 -5.22
CA LEU A 38 -7.31 -10.37 -4.48
C LEU A 38 -6.88 -11.77 -4.02
N ARG A 39 -6.17 -12.52 -4.86
CA ARG A 39 -5.62 -13.82 -4.50
C ARG A 39 -4.56 -13.73 -3.39
N ARG A 40 -3.65 -12.75 -3.47
CA ARG A 40 -2.60 -12.57 -2.46
C ARG A 40 -3.14 -12.14 -1.09
N ILE A 41 -4.21 -11.36 -1.05
CA ILE A 41 -4.85 -10.94 0.22
C ILE A 41 -5.82 -11.98 0.78
N GLY A 42 -6.02 -13.11 0.08
CA GLY A 42 -6.91 -14.19 0.50
C GLY A 42 -8.39 -13.92 0.23
N CYS A 43 -8.72 -12.99 -0.67
CA CYS A 43 -10.09 -12.69 -1.10
C CYS A 43 -10.52 -13.42 -2.38
N ALA A 44 -9.58 -14.00 -3.14
CA ALA A 44 -9.94 -14.94 -4.20
C ALA A 44 -9.95 -16.36 -3.62
N ALA A 45 -11.15 -16.96 -3.58
CA ALA A 45 -11.37 -18.36 -3.20
C ALA A 45 -10.82 -19.34 -4.25
#